data_AF-A0A2T2VDS7-F1
#
_entry.id   AF-A0A2T2VDS7-F1
#
_cell.length_a   1.000
_cell.length_b   1.000
_cell.length_c   1.000
_cell.angle_alpha   90.00
_cell.angle_beta   90.00
_cell.angle_gamma   90.00
#
_symmetry.space_group_name_H-M   'P 1'
#
loop_
_entity.id
_entity.type
_entity.pdbx_description
1 polymer ?
#
loop_
_entity_poly.entity_id
_entity_poly.type
_entity_poly.pdbx_seq_one_letter_code
_entity_poly.pdbx_strand_id
1 'polypeptide(L)'
;MATSTPTSLTIYTPAITNRIRYTFDLILPEHLGIKYKLTDQPEAFQSIKTPKLSYAPEPLGNELFFCSTELLFEMGLKEQNPSVSSYEGTKIFYRVSQDAALPFDPFAATFFLVSRYEEYLPHTADRFGRFPAEESFASRNNFLQEPVVNKYIEMIRKILKKRFPKLKLKEQQFRFTPTYDIDSAYAYYKKGGIRNIGGFIFSILDGDTESMKDRMKVLLGSKKDPFD
;
A
#
# COMPACT_ATOMS: atom_id res chain seq x y z
N MET A 1 -17.41 -33.29 -4.64
CA MET A 1 -16.75 -32.07 -4.13
C MET A 1 -17.79 -30.97 -4.08
N ALA A 2 -18.19 -30.52 -2.90
CA ALA A 2 -19.18 -29.44 -2.77
C ALA A 2 -18.55 -28.14 -3.28
N THR A 3 -19.08 -27.64 -4.39
CA THR A 3 -18.75 -26.32 -4.94
C THR A 3 -19.26 -25.26 -3.97
N SER A 4 -18.45 -24.89 -2.97
CA SER A 4 -18.79 -23.76 -2.11
C SER A 4 -18.84 -22.51 -2.98
N THR A 5 -20.03 -21.98 -3.20
CA THR A 5 -20.22 -20.69 -3.85
C THR A 5 -19.30 -19.68 -3.14
N PRO A 6 -18.39 -19.00 -3.86
CA PRO A 6 -17.55 -17.99 -3.23
C PRO A 6 -18.46 -16.96 -2.58
N THR A 7 -18.37 -16.83 -1.26
CA THR A 7 -19.21 -15.92 -0.49
C THR A 7 -18.82 -14.49 -0.88
N SER A 8 -19.70 -13.81 -1.61
CA SER A 8 -19.50 -12.44 -2.05
C SER A 8 -20.09 -11.48 -1.03
N LEU A 9 -19.32 -10.47 -0.63
CA LEU A 9 -19.76 -9.37 0.23
C LEU A 9 -20.40 -8.27 -0.64
N THR A 10 -21.59 -7.79 -0.31
CA THR A 10 -22.15 -6.61 -1.01
C THR A 10 -21.97 -5.36 -0.18
N ILE A 11 -21.54 -4.28 -0.83
CA ILE A 11 -21.18 -3.03 -0.20
C ILE A 11 -22.03 -1.92 -0.81
N TYR A 12 -22.81 -1.26 0.04
CA TYR A 12 -23.48 -0.04 -0.36
C TYR A 12 -22.55 1.17 -0.19
N THR A 13 -22.57 2.07 -1.15
CA THR A 13 -21.91 3.38 -1.09
C THR A 13 -22.73 4.40 -1.90
N PRO A 14 -22.91 5.65 -1.46
CA PRO A 14 -23.77 6.62 -2.14
C PRO A 14 -23.31 6.98 -3.56
N ALA A 15 -22.01 6.80 -3.84
CA ALA A 15 -21.46 6.87 -5.18
C ALA A 15 -20.32 5.86 -5.34
N ILE A 16 -20.08 5.41 -6.57
CA ILE A 16 -19.00 4.47 -6.88
C ILE A 16 -17.90 5.22 -7.64
N THR A 17 -16.77 5.47 -6.97
CA THR A 17 -15.61 6.17 -7.54
C THR A 17 -14.41 5.25 -7.73
N ASN A 18 -13.40 5.69 -8.49
CA ASN A 18 -12.14 4.96 -8.63
C ASN A 18 -11.37 4.85 -7.29
N ARG A 19 -11.49 5.86 -6.41
CA ARG A 19 -10.84 5.82 -5.07
C ARG A 19 -11.46 4.73 -4.20
N ILE A 20 -12.79 4.61 -4.23
CA ILE A 20 -13.52 3.53 -3.57
C ILE A 20 -13.08 2.18 -4.11
N ARG A 21 -13.15 1.98 -5.43
CA ARG A 21 -12.76 0.70 -6.07
C ARG A 21 -11.34 0.29 -5.69
N TYR A 22 -10.37 1.18 -5.89
CA TYR A 22 -8.98 0.96 -5.54
C TYR A 22 -8.81 0.53 -4.07
N THR A 23 -9.45 1.26 -3.15
CA THR A 23 -9.31 1.01 -1.70
C THR A 23 -9.95 -0.31 -1.30
N PHE A 24 -11.15 -0.60 -1.81
CA PHE A 24 -11.83 -1.86 -1.53
C PHE A 24 -11.13 -3.05 -2.20
N ASP A 25 -10.56 -2.89 -3.40
CA ASP A 25 -9.74 -3.91 -4.06
C ASP A 25 -8.48 -4.22 -3.25
N LEU A 26 -7.79 -3.21 -2.74
CA LEU A 26 -6.64 -3.41 -1.86
C LEU A 26 -7.05 -4.17 -0.59
N ILE A 27 -8.09 -3.72 0.11
CA ILE A 27 -8.40 -4.29 1.42
C ILE A 27 -9.08 -5.66 1.29
N LEU A 28 -10.07 -5.80 0.43
CA LEU A 28 -10.95 -6.98 0.42
C LEU A 28 -10.37 -8.16 -0.36
N PRO A 29 -10.21 -8.15 -1.69
CA PRO A 29 -9.65 -9.29 -2.40
C PRO A 29 -8.15 -9.48 -2.12
N GLU A 30 -7.33 -8.42 -2.18
CA GLU A 30 -5.87 -8.57 -2.03
C GLU A 30 -5.47 -8.99 -0.61
N HIS A 31 -5.93 -8.23 0.39
CA HIS A 31 -5.53 -8.47 1.78
C HIS A 31 -6.40 -9.49 2.54
N LEU A 32 -7.72 -9.48 2.34
CA LEU A 32 -8.66 -10.36 3.07
C LEU A 32 -9.16 -11.56 2.25
N GLY A 33 -8.88 -11.64 0.96
CA GLY A 33 -9.37 -12.71 0.08
C GLY A 33 -10.89 -12.72 -0.13
N ILE A 34 -11.57 -11.59 0.10
CA ILE A 34 -13.03 -11.46 -0.02
C ILE A 34 -13.39 -10.90 -1.40
N LYS A 35 -14.21 -11.63 -2.16
CA LYS A 35 -14.87 -11.06 -3.35
C LYS A 35 -15.99 -10.13 -2.91
N TYR A 36 -16.14 -9.00 -3.59
CA TYR A 36 -17.19 -8.04 -3.26
C TYR A 36 -17.90 -7.49 -4.50
N LYS A 37 -19.06 -6.89 -4.26
CA LYS A 37 -19.85 -6.12 -5.24
C LYS A 37 -20.23 -4.78 -4.62
N LEU A 38 -20.14 -3.71 -5.40
CA LEU A 38 -20.63 -2.38 -5.01
C LEU A 38 -22.05 -2.17 -5.53
N THR A 39 -22.85 -1.43 -4.79
CA THR A 39 -24.16 -0.92 -5.19
C THR A 39 -24.34 0.49 -4.64
N ASP A 40 -24.90 1.38 -5.45
CA ASP A 40 -25.33 2.73 -5.04
C ASP A 40 -26.85 2.83 -4.88
N GLN A 41 -27.57 1.73 -5.13
CA GLN A 41 -29.01 1.63 -4.99
C GLN A 41 -29.39 1.14 -3.57
N PRO A 42 -29.94 2.00 -2.69
CA PRO A 42 -30.25 1.64 -1.31
C PRO A 42 -31.36 0.58 -1.20
N GLU A 43 -32.37 0.62 -2.06
CA GLU A 43 -33.48 -0.36 -2.07
C GLU A 43 -32.99 -1.76 -2.46
N ALA A 44 -32.10 -1.83 -3.45
CA ALA A 44 -31.47 -3.08 -3.85
C ALA A 44 -30.60 -3.64 -2.71
N PHE A 45 -29.86 -2.78 -2.01
CA PHE A 45 -29.03 -3.16 -0.87
C PHE A 45 -29.86 -3.70 0.31
N GLN A 46 -30.99 -3.06 0.65
CA GLN A 46 -31.86 -3.50 1.73
C GLN A 46 -32.39 -4.93 1.51
N SER A 47 -32.68 -5.29 0.25
CA SER A 47 -33.18 -6.62 -0.14
C SER A 47 -32.14 -7.76 -0.05
N ILE A 48 -30.85 -7.44 0.11
CA ILE A 48 -29.77 -8.43 0.18
C ILE A 48 -29.79 -9.19 1.50
N LYS A 49 -29.75 -10.52 1.40
CA LYS A 49 -29.69 -11.47 2.53
C LYS A 49 -28.30 -12.09 2.76
N THR A 50 -27.38 -11.93 1.81
CA THR A 50 -25.98 -12.35 1.96
C THR A 50 -25.22 -11.35 2.85
N PRO A 51 -24.00 -11.68 3.31
CA PRO A 51 -23.15 -10.72 4.01
C PRO A 51 -23.09 -9.39 3.25
N LYS A 52 -23.40 -8.30 3.97
CA LYS A 52 -23.47 -6.95 3.40
C LYS A 52 -23.03 -5.91 4.43
N LEU A 53 -22.41 -4.84 3.96
CA LEU A 53 -22.06 -3.69 4.77
C LEU A 53 -22.33 -2.39 4.00
N SER A 54 -22.41 -1.28 4.70
CA SER A 54 -22.51 0.05 4.10
C SER A 54 -21.26 0.86 4.41
N TYR A 55 -20.83 1.65 3.42
CA TYR A 55 -19.81 2.68 3.52
C TYR A 55 -20.44 4.00 3.04
N ALA A 56 -20.90 4.80 3.99
CA ALA A 56 -21.72 5.99 3.71
C ALA A 56 -21.65 6.99 4.88
N PRO A 57 -22.13 8.24 4.72
CA PRO A 57 -22.17 9.20 5.83
C PRO A 57 -23.11 8.77 6.97
N GLU A 58 -24.18 8.04 6.65
CA GLU A 58 -25.20 7.58 7.59
C GLU A 58 -25.59 6.12 7.30
N PRO A 59 -26.02 5.35 8.32
CA PRO A 59 -26.45 3.97 8.15
C PRO A 59 -27.81 3.87 7.44
N LEU A 60 -28.06 2.77 6.76
CA LEU A 60 -29.33 2.46 6.08
C LEU A 60 -30.29 1.63 6.95
N GLY A 61 -29.82 1.18 8.11
CA GLY A 61 -30.53 0.30 9.04
C GLY A 61 -29.57 -0.36 10.02
N ASN A 62 -29.79 -1.66 10.30
CA ASN A 62 -28.99 -2.45 11.25
C ASN A 62 -27.89 -3.28 10.58
N GLU A 63 -27.41 -2.88 9.41
CA GLU A 63 -26.28 -3.52 8.74
C GLU A 63 -24.95 -3.30 9.47
N LEU A 64 -23.88 -3.92 8.97
CA LEU A 64 -22.55 -3.51 9.37
C LEU A 64 -22.23 -2.17 8.70
N PHE A 65 -22.10 -1.11 9.47
CA PHE A 65 -21.93 0.25 8.97
C PHE A 65 -20.51 0.77 9.22
N PHE A 66 -19.86 1.26 8.18
CA PHE A 66 -18.65 2.09 8.27
C PHE A 66 -18.99 3.50 7.81
N CYS A 67 -18.79 4.48 8.69
CA CYS A 67 -19.01 5.87 8.35
C CYS A 67 -17.94 6.35 7.38
N SER A 68 -18.36 7.00 6.29
CA SER A 68 -17.48 7.53 5.26
C SER A 68 -17.19 9.00 5.45
N THR A 69 -15.97 9.40 5.12
CA THR A 69 -15.58 10.80 4.91
C THR A 69 -15.51 11.13 3.42
N GLU A 70 -15.42 12.43 3.11
CA GLU A 70 -15.53 12.96 1.74
C GLU A 70 -14.41 12.47 0.79
N LEU A 71 -13.22 12.14 1.30
CA LEU A 71 -12.02 11.91 0.48
C LEU A 71 -12.26 10.89 -0.65
N LEU A 72 -12.99 9.81 -0.40
CA LEU A 72 -13.22 8.78 -1.42
C LEU A 72 -14.27 9.18 -2.45
N PHE A 73 -15.07 10.22 -2.20
CA PHE A 73 -16.08 10.75 -3.11
C PHE A 73 -15.59 11.97 -3.91
N GLU A 74 -14.53 12.63 -3.44
CA GLU A 74 -13.96 13.79 -4.10
C GLU A 74 -13.41 13.51 -5.52
N MET A 75 -13.57 14.49 -6.40
CA MET A 75 -12.90 14.56 -7.71
C MET A 75 -11.71 15.52 -7.63
N GLY A 76 -10.61 15.16 -8.30
CA GLY A 76 -9.40 15.97 -8.34
C GLY A 76 -8.62 15.96 -7.02
N LEU A 77 -7.54 16.74 -6.97
CA LEU A 77 -6.69 16.85 -5.79
C LEU A 77 -7.07 18.10 -5.01
N LYS A 78 -7.30 17.90 -3.71
CA LYS A 78 -7.55 18.95 -2.72
C LYS A 78 -6.68 18.70 -1.51
N GLU A 79 -6.22 19.76 -0.88
CA GLU A 79 -5.45 19.66 0.36
C GLU A 79 -6.29 18.99 1.45
N GLN A 80 -5.66 18.09 2.21
CA GLN A 80 -6.27 17.31 3.27
C GLN A 80 -5.52 17.57 4.56
N ASN A 81 -6.21 17.99 5.62
CA ASN A 81 -5.61 18.29 6.92
C ASN A 81 -6.29 17.49 8.06
N PRO A 82 -6.32 16.14 7.98
CA PRO A 82 -6.99 15.34 8.99
C PRO A 82 -6.22 15.33 10.31
N SER A 83 -6.94 15.47 11.43
CA SER A 83 -6.33 15.37 12.76
C SER A 83 -6.03 13.92 13.15
N VAL A 84 -4.86 13.69 13.75
CA VAL A 84 -4.44 12.36 14.23
C VAL A 84 -4.89 12.14 15.68
N SER A 85 -5.35 10.93 15.96
CA SER A 85 -5.66 10.43 17.30
C SER A 85 -5.20 8.97 17.45
N SER A 86 -5.56 8.30 18.54
CA SER A 86 -5.20 6.89 18.77
C SER A 86 -6.45 6.06 19.08
N TYR A 87 -6.50 4.84 18.55
CA TYR A 87 -7.53 3.84 18.83
C TYR A 87 -6.88 2.46 18.90
N GLU A 88 -7.12 1.72 19.99
CA GLU A 88 -6.50 0.42 20.28
C GLU A 88 -4.96 0.42 20.07
N GLY A 89 -4.28 1.49 20.51
CA GLY A 89 -2.82 1.62 20.37
C GLY A 89 -2.33 1.85 18.94
N THR A 90 -3.22 2.23 18.01
CA THR A 90 -2.90 2.53 16.62
C THR A 90 -3.26 3.98 16.32
N LYS A 91 -2.38 4.71 15.63
CA LYS A 91 -2.71 6.05 15.13
C LYS A 91 -3.85 5.96 14.12
N ILE A 92 -4.86 6.82 14.27
CA ILE A 92 -6.03 6.92 13.39
C ILE A 92 -6.29 8.37 13.02
N PHE A 93 -6.92 8.61 11.88
CA PHE A 93 -7.33 9.92 11.38
C PHE A 93 -8.56 9.75 10.49
N TYR A 94 -9.17 10.84 10.01
CA TYR A 94 -10.53 10.83 9.47
C TYR A 94 -11.56 10.31 10.49
N ARG A 95 -11.52 10.88 11.71
CA ARG A 95 -12.49 10.54 12.77
C ARG A 95 -13.91 10.83 12.30
N VAL A 96 -14.83 9.96 12.71
CA VAL A 96 -16.26 10.09 12.43
C VAL A 96 -17.02 10.22 13.75
N SER A 97 -18.16 10.92 13.74
CA SER A 97 -18.99 11.14 14.93
C SER A 97 -20.12 10.12 15.09
N GLN A 98 -20.45 9.41 14.03
CA GLN A 98 -21.51 8.41 13.98
C GLN A 98 -21.12 7.15 14.76
N ASP A 99 -22.12 6.46 15.31
CA ASP A 99 -21.95 5.12 15.88
C ASP A 99 -21.74 4.11 14.73
N ALA A 100 -20.50 3.99 14.30
CA ALA A 100 -20.06 3.11 13.22
C ALA A 100 -19.17 1.99 13.76
N ALA A 101 -18.88 1.00 12.90
CA ALA A 101 -18.04 -0.14 13.25
C ALA A 101 -16.62 0.24 13.71
N LEU A 102 -16.13 1.42 13.31
CA LEU A 102 -14.91 2.04 13.79
C LEU A 102 -15.12 3.54 14.02
N PRO A 103 -14.39 4.17 14.96
CA PRO A 103 -14.54 5.60 15.29
C PRO A 103 -13.86 6.55 14.28
N PHE A 104 -13.49 6.02 13.12
CA PHE A 104 -12.84 6.72 12.02
C PHE A 104 -13.17 6.02 10.71
N ASP A 105 -12.87 6.67 9.60
CA ASP A 105 -12.98 6.09 8.28
C ASP A 105 -11.68 5.33 7.91
N PRO A 106 -11.63 4.00 8.05
CA PRO A 106 -10.44 3.23 7.75
C PRO A 106 -10.15 3.18 6.24
N PHE A 107 -11.15 3.39 5.39
CA PHE A 107 -11.03 3.31 3.95
C PHE A 107 -10.39 4.58 3.41
N ALA A 108 -10.88 5.77 3.78
CA ALA A 108 -10.24 7.03 3.44
C ALA A 108 -8.81 7.13 4.01
N ALA A 109 -8.61 6.72 5.27
CA ALA A 109 -7.28 6.71 5.87
C ALA A 109 -6.30 5.79 5.12
N THR A 110 -6.77 4.60 4.69
CA THR A 110 -5.97 3.68 3.88
C THR A 110 -5.63 4.28 2.52
N PHE A 111 -6.63 4.83 1.82
CA PHE A 111 -6.42 5.46 0.52
C PHE A 111 -5.39 6.58 0.60
N PHE A 112 -5.52 7.50 1.56
CA PHE A 112 -4.63 8.63 1.75
C PHE A 112 -3.16 8.19 1.89
N LEU A 113 -2.89 7.18 2.72
CA LEU A 113 -1.52 6.69 2.96
C LEU A 113 -0.96 5.89 1.79
N VAL A 114 -1.72 4.93 1.28
CA VAL A 114 -1.21 3.98 0.27
C VAL A 114 -1.07 4.64 -1.09
N SER A 115 -1.98 5.55 -1.45
CA SER A 115 -1.84 6.33 -2.68
C SER A 115 -0.75 7.41 -2.60
N ARG A 116 -0.12 7.61 -1.43
CA ARG A 116 0.81 8.72 -1.18
C ARG A 116 0.20 10.05 -1.62
N TYR A 117 -1.06 10.27 -1.25
CA TYR A 117 -1.91 11.37 -1.73
C TYR A 117 -1.22 12.75 -1.62
N GLU A 118 -0.49 12.95 -0.52
CA GLU A 118 0.29 14.14 -0.22
C GLU A 118 1.38 14.47 -1.26
N GLU A 119 1.97 13.47 -1.93
CA GLU A 119 3.04 13.68 -2.92
C GLU A 119 2.51 14.33 -4.21
N TYR A 120 1.20 14.22 -4.46
CA TYR A 120 0.54 14.83 -5.62
C TYR A 120 0.11 16.27 -5.38
N LEU A 121 0.18 16.75 -4.14
CA LEU A 121 -0.10 18.15 -3.81
C LEU A 121 1.17 19.00 -4.01
N PRO A 122 1.03 20.33 -4.18
CA PRO A 122 2.18 21.23 -4.21
C PRO A 122 3.06 21.03 -2.97
N HIS A 123 4.34 20.72 -3.19
CA HIS A 123 5.32 20.47 -2.13
C HIS A 123 6.70 20.97 -2.53
N THR A 124 7.55 21.20 -1.53
CA THR A 124 8.97 21.50 -1.74
C THR A 124 9.70 20.18 -1.92
N ALA A 125 10.19 19.93 -3.13
CA ALA A 125 10.97 18.74 -3.44
C ALA A 125 12.39 18.84 -2.88
N ASP A 126 13.01 17.69 -2.63
CA ASP A 126 14.43 17.59 -2.29
C ASP A 126 15.33 17.93 -3.51
N ARG A 127 16.66 17.87 -3.31
CA ARG A 127 17.65 18.11 -4.37
C ARG A 127 17.55 17.17 -5.58
N PHE A 128 16.79 16.08 -5.47
CA PHE A 128 16.55 15.09 -6.51
C PHE A 128 15.13 15.15 -7.08
N GLY A 129 14.33 16.16 -6.71
CA GLY A 129 12.95 16.31 -7.18
C GLY A 129 11.94 15.37 -6.52
N ARG A 130 12.27 14.81 -5.34
CA ARG A 130 11.43 13.85 -4.62
C ARG A 130 10.69 14.52 -3.47
N PHE A 131 9.56 13.94 -3.07
CA PHE A 131 8.87 14.32 -1.84
C PHE A 131 9.69 13.87 -0.61
N PRO A 132 10.11 14.78 0.29
CA PRO A 132 10.90 14.42 1.47
C PRO A 132 10.11 13.57 2.46
N ALA A 133 10.70 12.49 2.96
CA ALA A 133 10.01 11.59 3.90
C ALA A 133 9.66 12.29 5.22
N GLU A 134 10.50 13.23 5.66
CA GLU A 134 10.33 14.02 6.87
C GLU A 134 9.06 14.87 6.83
N GLU A 135 8.67 15.32 5.62
CA GLU A 135 7.50 16.14 5.37
C GLU A 135 6.21 15.32 5.26
N SER A 136 6.31 13.99 5.25
CA SER A 136 5.14 13.12 5.17
C SER A 136 4.24 13.26 6.40
N PHE A 137 2.94 13.12 6.19
CA PHE A 137 1.94 13.11 7.24
C PHE A 137 2.28 12.08 8.33
N ALA A 138 2.78 10.90 7.92
CA ALA A 138 3.19 9.85 8.85
C ALA A 138 4.45 10.22 9.66
N SER A 139 5.44 10.87 9.04
CA SER A 139 6.63 11.37 9.73
C SER A 139 6.28 12.47 10.73
N ARG A 140 5.57 13.51 10.28
CA ARG A 140 5.14 14.66 11.11
C ARG A 140 4.30 14.23 12.32
N ASN A 141 3.61 13.10 12.23
CA ASN A 141 2.78 12.54 13.30
C ASN A 141 3.41 11.32 14.01
N ASN A 142 4.70 11.05 13.81
CA ASN A 142 5.48 10.02 14.49
C ASN A 142 4.95 8.59 14.35
N PHE A 143 4.48 8.22 13.16
CA PHE A 143 4.05 6.84 12.88
C PHE A 143 4.58 6.27 11.55
N LEU A 144 5.57 6.93 10.94
CA LEU A 144 6.19 6.47 9.68
C LEU A 144 6.66 5.01 9.72
N GLN A 145 7.17 4.56 10.88
CA GLN A 145 7.68 3.20 11.08
C GLN A 145 6.58 2.20 11.49
N GLU A 146 5.33 2.65 11.65
CA GLU A 146 4.23 1.79 12.04
C GLU A 146 3.41 1.32 10.82
N PRO A 147 3.08 0.01 10.72
CA PRO A 147 2.25 -0.51 9.63
C PRO A 147 0.76 -0.23 9.91
N VAL A 148 0.37 1.04 10.03
CA VAL A 148 -0.98 1.45 10.45
C VAL A 148 -2.08 0.92 9.52
N VAL A 149 -1.84 0.87 8.21
CA VAL A 149 -2.78 0.31 7.23
C VAL A 149 -3.02 -1.18 7.49
N ASN A 150 -1.96 -1.96 7.76
CA ASN A 150 -2.11 -3.37 8.14
C ASN A 150 -2.92 -3.50 9.43
N LYS A 151 -2.68 -2.65 10.43
CA LYS A 151 -3.46 -2.63 11.67
C LYS A 151 -4.94 -2.31 11.41
N TYR A 152 -5.26 -1.37 10.51
CA TYR A 152 -6.65 -1.09 10.10
C TYR A 152 -7.31 -2.30 9.44
N ILE A 153 -6.60 -3.00 8.55
CA ILE A 153 -7.09 -4.22 7.91
C ILE A 153 -7.37 -5.31 8.94
N GLU A 154 -6.53 -5.45 9.98
CA GLU A 154 -6.79 -6.37 11.09
C GLU A 154 -8.04 -5.98 11.90
N MET A 155 -8.27 -4.69 12.14
CA MET A 155 -9.50 -4.22 12.79
C MET A 155 -10.73 -4.58 11.96
N ILE A 156 -10.71 -4.30 10.65
CA ILE A 156 -11.78 -4.67 9.71
C ILE A 156 -11.98 -6.20 9.70
N ARG A 157 -10.90 -6.99 9.68
CA ARG A 157 -10.96 -8.46 9.74
C ARG A 157 -11.69 -8.95 10.98
N LYS A 158 -11.35 -8.42 12.17
CA LYS A 158 -12.00 -8.80 13.44
C LYS A 158 -13.49 -8.49 13.40
N ILE A 159 -13.86 -7.31 12.92
CA ILE A 159 -15.26 -6.87 12.76
C ILE A 159 -16.02 -7.80 11.80
N LEU A 160 -15.46 -8.08 10.62
CA LEU A 160 -16.07 -8.95 9.62
C LEU A 160 -16.22 -10.39 10.13
N LYS A 161 -15.21 -10.97 10.79
CA LYS A 161 -15.30 -12.31 11.39
C LYS A 161 -16.38 -12.38 12.46
N LYS A 162 -16.50 -11.34 13.30
CA LYS A 162 -17.52 -11.26 14.36
C LYS A 162 -18.93 -11.14 13.77
N ARG A 163 -19.13 -10.29 12.76
CA ARG A 163 -20.45 -10.06 12.14
C ARG A 163 -20.87 -11.18 11.20
N PHE A 164 -19.93 -11.75 10.44
CA PHE A 164 -20.16 -12.78 9.44
C PHE A 164 -19.28 -14.01 9.68
N PRO A 165 -19.55 -14.84 10.71
CA PRO A 165 -18.70 -15.99 11.07
C PRO A 165 -18.51 -17.04 9.95
N LYS A 166 -19.43 -17.08 8.97
CA LYS A 166 -19.37 -17.97 7.80
C LYS A 166 -18.55 -17.40 6.64
N LEU A 167 -18.17 -16.12 6.69
CA LEU A 167 -17.32 -15.50 5.68
C LEU A 167 -15.91 -16.07 5.81
N LYS A 168 -15.38 -16.62 4.71
CA LYS A 168 -14.01 -17.13 4.68
C LYS A 168 -13.06 -15.97 4.36
N LEU A 169 -12.10 -15.74 5.22
CA LEU A 169 -11.05 -14.73 5.03
C LEU A 169 -9.72 -15.44 4.80
N LYS A 170 -8.92 -14.92 3.87
CA LYS A 170 -7.56 -15.36 3.63
C LYS A 170 -6.72 -15.09 4.88
N GLU A 171 -5.97 -16.11 5.32
CA GLU A 171 -4.92 -15.92 6.31
C GLU A 171 -3.67 -15.39 5.58
N GLN A 172 -3.10 -14.31 6.11
CA GLN A 172 -1.83 -13.81 5.59
C GLN A 172 -0.69 -14.57 6.26
N GLN A 173 0.10 -15.28 5.46
CA GLN A 173 1.37 -15.81 5.91
C GLN A 173 2.45 -14.77 5.64
N PHE A 174 3.16 -14.37 6.70
CA PHE A 174 4.29 -13.46 6.55
C PHE A 174 5.37 -14.13 5.69
N ARG A 175 5.82 -13.43 4.64
CA ARG A 175 6.94 -13.85 3.80
C ARG A 175 7.87 -12.67 3.60
N PHE A 176 9.09 -12.79 4.10
CA PHE A 176 10.15 -11.83 3.85
C PHE A 176 10.95 -12.25 2.61
N THR A 177 10.90 -11.45 1.56
CA THR A 177 11.69 -11.65 0.34
C THR A 177 12.54 -10.39 0.13
N PRO A 178 13.79 -10.34 0.61
CA PRO A 178 14.63 -9.16 0.45
C PRO A 178 14.98 -8.97 -1.02
N THR A 179 14.91 -7.72 -1.48
CA THR A 179 15.39 -7.30 -2.80
C THR A 179 16.48 -6.26 -2.62
N TYR A 180 17.50 -6.31 -3.46
CA TYR A 180 18.60 -5.35 -3.47
C TYR A 180 18.60 -4.62 -4.80
N ASP A 181 18.76 -3.29 -4.77
CA ASP A 181 19.07 -2.53 -5.97
C ASP A 181 20.57 -2.69 -6.26
N ILE A 182 20.89 -3.08 -7.49
CA ILE A 182 22.27 -3.34 -7.90
C ILE A 182 22.65 -2.33 -8.99
N ASP A 183 23.46 -1.33 -8.64
CA ASP A 183 23.92 -0.28 -9.57
C ASP A 183 24.69 -0.88 -10.77
N SER A 184 25.36 -2.01 -10.56
CA SER A 184 26.13 -2.68 -11.59
C SER A 184 26.18 -4.19 -11.35
N ALA A 185 25.60 -4.96 -12.27
CA ALA A 185 25.66 -6.43 -12.23
C ALA A 185 27.06 -7.00 -12.54
N TYR A 186 27.99 -6.20 -13.07
CA TYR A 186 29.34 -6.64 -13.46
C TYR A 186 30.35 -5.53 -13.21
N ALA A 187 31.48 -5.85 -12.59
CA ALA A 187 32.60 -4.94 -12.43
C ALA A 187 33.33 -4.71 -13.77
N TYR A 188 33.50 -5.76 -14.58
CA TYR A 188 34.34 -5.76 -15.78
C TYR A 188 33.67 -6.43 -17.00
N TYR A 189 33.09 -7.63 -16.84
CA TYR A 189 32.75 -8.53 -17.95
C TYR A 189 31.78 -7.90 -18.97
N LYS A 190 30.69 -7.28 -18.51
CA LYS A 190 29.68 -6.65 -19.39
C LYS A 190 29.76 -5.12 -19.48
N LYS A 191 30.86 -4.49 -19.02
CA LYS A 191 31.00 -3.01 -19.08
C LYS A 191 31.40 -2.47 -20.46
N GLY A 192 31.73 -3.34 -21.42
CA GLY A 192 32.14 -2.95 -22.77
C GLY A 192 33.60 -2.45 -22.84
N GLY A 193 34.16 -2.40 -24.06
CA GLY A 193 35.60 -2.15 -24.28
C GLY A 193 36.08 -0.79 -23.77
N ILE A 194 35.33 0.28 -24.05
CA ILE A 194 35.73 1.67 -23.69
C ILE A 194 35.85 1.83 -22.17
N ARG A 195 34.90 1.30 -21.38
CA ARG A 195 34.95 1.38 -19.91
C ARG A 195 36.10 0.54 -19.33
N ASN A 196 36.37 -0.61 -19.94
CA ASN A 196 37.50 -1.44 -19.53
C ASN A 196 38.84 -0.77 -19.83
N ILE A 197 39.00 -0.16 -21.01
CA ILE A 197 40.19 0.62 -21.39
C ILE A 197 40.38 1.80 -20.44
N GLY A 198 39.33 2.60 -20.22
CA GLY A 198 39.40 3.75 -19.31
C GLY A 198 39.81 3.35 -17.91
N GLY A 199 39.20 2.30 -17.34
CA GLY A 199 39.63 1.87 -16.02
C GLY A 199 40.99 1.16 -15.97
N PHE A 200 41.52 0.61 -17.08
CA PHE A 200 42.93 0.19 -17.11
C PHE A 200 43.85 1.41 -17.01
N ILE A 201 43.55 2.49 -17.73
CA ILE A 201 44.32 3.74 -17.66
C ILE A 201 44.30 4.29 -16.23
N PHE A 202 43.13 4.36 -15.59
CA PHE A 202 43.03 4.82 -14.20
C PHE A 202 43.82 3.93 -13.23
N SER A 203 43.70 2.59 -13.32
CA SER A 203 44.46 1.70 -12.43
C SER A 203 45.98 1.81 -12.63
N ILE A 204 46.47 2.14 -13.82
CA ILE A 204 47.90 2.42 -14.05
C ILE A 204 48.31 3.73 -13.36
N LEU A 205 47.51 4.79 -13.50
CA LEU A 205 47.78 6.09 -12.88
C LEU A 205 47.79 6.01 -11.34
N ASP A 206 46.88 5.22 -10.77
CA ASP A 206 46.75 5.03 -9.33
C ASP A 206 47.71 3.96 -8.76
N GLY A 207 48.47 3.26 -9.62
CA GLY A 207 49.36 2.17 -9.20
C GLY A 207 48.62 0.92 -8.68
N ASP A 208 47.32 0.80 -8.96
CA ASP A 208 46.47 -0.31 -8.51
C ASP A 208 46.68 -1.56 -9.38
N THR A 209 47.80 -2.22 -9.13
CA THR A 209 48.16 -3.47 -9.83
C THR A 209 47.21 -4.63 -9.53
N GLU A 210 46.44 -4.57 -8.45
CA GLU A 210 45.50 -5.62 -8.06
C GLU A 210 44.26 -5.56 -8.94
N SER A 211 43.62 -4.40 -9.05
CA SER A 211 42.46 -4.19 -9.94
C SER A 211 42.78 -4.46 -11.40
N MET A 212 44.00 -4.15 -11.86
CA MET A 212 44.45 -4.48 -13.21
C MET A 212 44.50 -6.00 -13.44
N LYS A 213 45.14 -6.74 -12.52
CA LYS A 213 45.23 -8.20 -12.59
C LYS A 213 43.85 -8.82 -12.53
N ASP A 214 42.98 -8.30 -11.68
CA ASP A 214 41.63 -8.83 -11.52
C ASP A 214 40.78 -8.64 -12.77
N ARG A 215 40.77 -7.41 -13.30
CA ARG A 215 40.10 -7.09 -14.57
C ARG A 215 40.59 -7.96 -15.71
N MET A 216 41.90 -8.15 -15.84
CA MET A 216 42.46 -9.00 -16.89
C MET A 216 42.00 -10.46 -16.74
N LYS A 217 42.05 -11.01 -15.52
CA LYS A 217 41.61 -12.38 -15.26
C LYS A 217 40.13 -12.59 -15.59
N VAL A 218 39.29 -11.61 -15.26
CA VAL A 218 37.85 -11.64 -15.54
C VAL A 218 37.57 -11.52 -17.04
N LEU A 219 38.22 -10.60 -17.75
CA LEU A 219 38.03 -10.41 -19.19
C LEU A 219 38.54 -11.60 -20.02
N LEU A 220 39.58 -12.30 -19.54
CA LEU A 220 40.09 -13.54 -20.13
C LEU A 220 39.27 -14.78 -19.74
N GLY A 221 38.24 -14.65 -18.90
CA GLY A 221 37.41 -15.76 -18.43
C GLY A 221 38.09 -16.69 -17.42
N SER A 222 39.27 -16.33 -16.93
CA SER A 222 40.05 -17.11 -15.95
C SER A 222 39.64 -16.86 -14.49
N LYS A 223 38.77 -15.87 -14.24
CA LYS A 223 38.14 -15.58 -12.95
C LYS A 223 36.69 -15.12 -13.17
N LYS A 224 35.79 -15.44 -12.25
CA LYS A 224 34.44 -14.88 -12.22
C LYS A 224 34.50 -13.39 -11.89
N ASP A 225 33.63 -12.60 -12.52
CA ASP A 225 33.49 -11.18 -12.21
C ASP A 225 33.12 -11.01 -10.72
N PRO A 226 33.76 -10.10 -9.97
CA PRO A 226 33.52 -9.95 -8.54
C PRO A 226 32.11 -9.44 -8.18
N PHE A 227 31.36 -8.89 -9.15
CA PHE A 227 29.97 -8.46 -8.93
C PHE A 227 28.93 -9.50 -9.37
N ASP A 228 29.37 -10.62 -9.94
CA ASP A 228 28.51 -11.71 -10.43
C ASP A 228 28.32 -12.84 -9.42
#